data_AF-A0A1R1MJ61-F1
#
_entry.id   AF-A0A1R1MJ61-F1
#
_cell.length_a   1.000
_cell.length_b   1.000
_cell.length_c   1.000
_cell.angle_alpha   90.00
_cell.angle_beta   90.00
_cell.angle_gamma   90.00
#
_symmetry.space_group_name_H-M   'P 1'
#
loop_
_entity.id
_entity.type
_entity.pdbx_description
1 polymer ?
#
loop_
_entity_poly.entity_id
_entity_poly.type
_entity_poly.pdbx_seq_one_letter_code
_entity_poly.pdbx_strand_id
1 'polypeptide(L)'
;MTQRNNSTYADQQKRPLPTGKAIIAANSQAGKLMVIVQPNGVAGLSFDTIKSKLIKQGCENAIFLDGSDSVMLFANGFFHVRQGANKNESNTMGISFSL
;
A
#
# COMPACT_ATOMS: atom_id res chain seq x y z
N MET A 1 13.91 8.07 -4.63
CA MET A 1 12.47 7.84 -4.87
C MET A 1 11.80 9.19 -5.14
N THR A 2 11.20 9.38 -6.31
CA THR A 2 10.47 10.60 -6.65
C THR A 2 8.98 10.37 -6.43
N GLN A 3 8.38 11.14 -5.53
CA GLN A 3 6.95 11.08 -5.26
C GLN A 3 6.20 11.93 -6.29
N ARG A 4 5.34 11.30 -7.11
CA ARG A 4 4.61 11.96 -8.21
C ARG A 4 3.16 12.30 -7.89
N ASN A 5 2.69 11.88 -6.71
CA ASN A 5 1.36 12.10 -6.17
C ASN A 5 1.54 12.90 -4.87
N ASN A 6 1.11 14.17 -4.85
CA ASN A 6 1.27 15.02 -3.67
C ASN A 6 -0.04 15.17 -2.87
N SER A 7 -1.19 15.43 -3.52
CA SER A 7 -2.46 15.65 -2.81
C SER A 7 -3.02 14.35 -2.21
N THR A 8 -3.19 13.30 -3.02
CA THR A 8 -3.73 12.02 -2.54
C THR A 8 -2.85 11.40 -1.46
N TYR A 9 -1.52 11.50 -1.56
CA TYR A 9 -0.60 11.02 -0.56
C TYR A 9 -0.72 11.81 0.74
N ALA A 10 -0.79 13.14 0.67
CA ALA A 10 -0.99 13.98 1.85
C ALA A 10 -2.32 13.65 2.56
N ASP A 11 -3.38 13.37 1.80
CA ASP A 11 -4.67 12.98 2.38
C ASP A 11 -4.64 11.58 2.98
N GLN A 12 -3.96 10.63 2.34
CA GLN A 12 -3.72 9.30 2.89
C GLN A 12 -2.87 9.33 4.17
N GLN A 13 -1.87 10.22 4.24
CA GLN A 13 -1.01 10.38 5.41
C GLN A 13 -1.76 10.93 6.64
N LYS A 14 -2.83 11.72 6.44
CA LYS A 14 -3.69 12.21 7.53
C LYS A 14 -4.63 11.13 8.10
N ARG A 15 -4.78 9.99 7.40
CA ARG A 15 -5.70 8.94 7.85
C ARG A 15 -5.19 8.26 9.13
N PRO A 16 -6.08 7.76 10.00
CA PRO A 16 -5.70 7.07 11.21
C PRO A 16 -4.74 5.90 10.95
N LEU A 17 -3.84 5.62 11.89
CA LEU A 17 -2.91 4.48 11.80
C LEU A 17 -3.59 3.13 11.48
N PRO A 18 -4.80 2.84 12.00
CA PRO A 18 -5.52 1.62 11.67
C PRO A 18 -6.11 1.54 10.26
N THR A 19 -5.94 2.56 9.42
CA THR A 19 -6.40 2.52 8.02
C THR A 19 -5.67 1.41 7.27
N GLY A 20 -6.43 0.52 6.61
CA GLY A 20 -5.85 -0.54 5.78
C GLY A 20 -4.98 0.03 4.65
N LYS A 21 -3.89 -0.67 4.33
CA LYS A 21 -2.97 -0.29 3.25
C LYS A 21 -2.57 -1.51 2.43
N ALA A 22 -2.64 -1.42 1.11
CA ALA A 22 -2.06 -2.40 0.20
C ALA A 22 -0.97 -1.72 -0.64
N ILE A 23 0.21 -2.32 -0.71
CA ILE A 23 1.39 -1.72 -1.33
C ILE A 23 2.15 -2.79 -2.10
N ILE A 24 2.61 -2.43 -3.30
CA ILE A 24 3.57 -3.23 -4.06
C ILE A 24 4.86 -2.44 -4.14
N ALA A 25 5.99 -3.06 -3.79
CA ALA A 25 7.31 -2.44 -3.88
C ALA A 25 8.31 -3.35 -4.57
N ALA A 26 9.25 -2.77 -5.33
CA ALA A 26 10.28 -3.50 -6.03
C ALA A 26 11.66 -3.16 -5.46
N ASN A 27 12.45 -4.21 -5.19
CA ASN A 27 13.88 -4.14 -4.95
C ASN A 27 14.56 -4.96 -6.05
N SER A 28 15.04 -4.28 -7.09
CA SER A 28 15.67 -4.89 -8.26
C SER A 28 17.06 -5.43 -7.94
N GLN A 29 17.79 -4.81 -7.00
CA GLN A 29 19.10 -5.29 -6.56
C GLN A 29 19.02 -6.68 -5.91
N ALA A 30 17.97 -6.93 -5.13
CA ALA A 30 17.71 -8.21 -4.49
C ALA A 30 16.89 -9.16 -5.37
N GLY A 31 16.39 -8.71 -6.53
CA GLY A 31 15.50 -9.48 -7.41
C GLY A 31 14.16 -9.83 -6.74
N LYS A 32 13.61 -8.94 -5.91
CA LYS A 32 12.40 -9.19 -5.12
C LYS A 32 11.28 -8.19 -5.39
N LEU A 33 10.07 -8.74 -5.49
CA LEU A 33 8.82 -7.99 -5.40
C LEU A 33 8.23 -8.19 -4.00
N MET A 34 7.88 -7.10 -3.33
CA MET A 34 7.26 -7.11 -2.01
C MET A 34 5.79 -6.73 -2.14
N VAL A 35 4.93 -7.58 -1.60
CA VAL A 35 3.50 -7.29 -1.38
C VAL A 35 3.31 -7.04 0.10
N ILE A 36 2.91 -5.81 0.46
CA ILE A 36 2.72 -5.39 1.85
C ILE A 36 1.24 -5.12 2.05
N VAL A 37 0.67 -5.77 3.05
CA VAL A 37 -0.75 -5.65 3.40
C VAL A 37 -0.86 -5.34 4.88
N GLN A 38 -1.42 -4.17 5.18
CA GLN A 38 -1.79 -3.78 6.52
C GLN A 38 -3.32 -3.90 6.67
N PRO A 39 -3.83 -4.71 7.61
CA PRO A 39 -5.26 -4.85 7.84
C PRO A 39 -5.90 -3.54 8.31
N ASN A 40 -7.17 -3.35 7.95
CA ASN A 40 -7.98 -2.24 8.45
C ASN A 40 -8.46 -2.50 9.89
N GLY A 41 -8.55 -1.45 10.70
CA GLY A 41 -9.02 -1.53 12.10
C GLY A 41 -7.98 -2.04 13.09
N VAL A 42 -6.79 -2.41 12.64
CA VAL A 42 -5.67 -2.85 13.49
C VAL A 42 -4.57 -1.81 13.47
N ALA A 43 -4.00 -1.48 14.63
CA ALA A 43 -2.88 -0.54 14.72
C ALA A 43 -1.75 -0.94 13.75
N GLY A 44 -1.31 0.01 12.94
CA GLY A 44 -0.26 -0.20 11.96
C GLY A 44 0.60 1.04 11.78
N LEU A 45 1.24 1.16 10.61
CA LEU A 45 2.22 2.21 10.32
C LEU A 45 1.59 3.33 9.48
N SER A 46 2.15 4.53 9.61
CA SER A 46 1.87 5.65 8.70
C SER A 46 2.50 5.41 7.33
N PHE A 47 2.00 6.08 6.29
CA PHE A 47 2.56 5.99 4.94
C PHE A 47 4.05 6.40 4.94
N ASP A 48 4.39 7.49 5.64
CA ASP A 48 5.79 7.95 5.78
C ASP A 48 6.70 6.93 6.47
N THR A 49 6.20 6.24 7.49
CA THR A 49 7.00 5.20 8.16
C THR A 49 7.24 4.03 7.22
N ILE A 50 6.23 3.62 6.44
CA ILE A 50 6.37 2.54 5.46
C ILE A 50 7.33 2.95 4.34
N LYS A 51 7.17 4.15 3.78
CA LYS A 51 8.08 4.74 2.78
C LYS A 51 9.52 4.74 3.27
N SER A 52 9.76 5.22 4.49
CA SER A 52 11.11 5.26 5.08
C SER A 52 11.70 3.86 5.23
N LYS A 53 10.89 2.87 5.63
CA LYS A 53 11.32 1.47 5.71
C LYS A 53 11.62 0.88 4.34
N LEU A 54 10.79 1.13 3.32
CA LEU A 54 11.01 0.67 1.95
C LEU A 54 12.32 1.23 1.38
N ILE A 55 12.58 2.53 1.57
CA ILE A 55 13.85 3.15 1.18
C ILE A 55 15.03 2.49 1.91
N LYS A 56 14.93 2.26 3.22
CA LYS A 56 15.97 1.59 4.00
C LYS A 56 16.22 0.14 3.54
N GLN A 57 15.20 -0.54 3.02
CA GLN A 57 15.29 -1.89 2.46
C GLN A 57 15.76 -1.90 1.00
N GLY A 58 16.16 -0.76 0.44
CA GLY A 58 16.64 -0.68 -0.95
C GLY A 58 15.53 -0.91 -1.97
N CYS A 59 14.29 -0.52 -1.67
CA CYS A 59 13.24 -0.50 -2.68
C CYS A 59 13.31 0.80 -3.49
N GLU A 60 13.29 0.68 -4.81
CA GLU A 60 13.45 1.81 -5.73
C GLU A 60 12.10 2.41 -6.10
N ASN A 61 11.10 1.54 -6.20
CA ASN A 61 9.74 1.86 -6.61
C ASN A 61 8.75 1.25 -5.63
N ALA A 62 7.70 2.00 -5.32
CA ALA A 62 6.54 1.47 -4.61
C ALA A 62 5.27 2.17 -5.08
N ILE A 63 4.18 1.39 -5.14
CA ILE A 63 2.85 1.85 -5.49
C ILE A 63 1.95 1.54 -4.30
N PHE A 64 1.34 2.59 -3.76
CA PHE A 64 0.30 2.47 -2.75
C PHE A 64 -1.03 2.34 -3.49
N LEU A 65 -1.72 1.24 -3.24
CA LEU A 65 -2.99 0.89 -3.88
C LEU A 65 -4.16 1.38 -3.03
N ASP A 66 -5.37 0.99 -3.44
CA ASP A 66 -6.56 1.18 -2.62
C ASP A 66 -6.40 0.63 -1.21
N GLY A 67 -6.97 1.37 -0.26
CA GLY A 67 -6.75 1.19 1.17
C GLY A 67 -8.05 1.02 1.94
N SER A 68 -8.01 1.40 3.21
CA SER A 68 -9.17 1.28 4.12
C SER A 68 -9.65 -0.18 4.23
N ASP A 69 -10.95 -0.38 4.35
CA ASP A 69 -11.59 -1.68 4.43
C ASP A 69 -11.60 -2.45 3.09
N SER A 70 -11.11 -1.85 1.99
CA SER A 70 -10.91 -2.59 0.74
C SER A 70 -9.82 -3.66 0.81
N VAL A 71 -8.89 -3.52 1.76
CA VAL A 71 -7.66 -4.31 1.80
C VAL A 71 -7.90 -5.78 2.11
N MET A 72 -7.32 -6.65 1.28
CA MET A 72 -7.40 -8.11 1.39
C MET A 72 -6.06 -8.75 1.05
N LEU A 73 -5.72 -9.84 1.71
CA LEU A 73 -4.69 -10.77 1.27
C LEU A 73 -5.23 -12.19 1.30
N PHE A 74 -5.34 -12.80 0.13
CA PHE A 74 -5.62 -14.22 -0.04
C PHE A 74 -4.42 -14.87 -0.72
N ALA A 75 -3.79 -15.84 -0.04
CA ALA A 75 -2.63 -16.53 -0.56
C ALA A 75 -2.66 -17.98 -0.08
N ASN A 76 -2.16 -18.89 -0.92
CA ASN A 76 -2.08 -20.33 -0.60
C ASN A 76 -3.41 -20.96 -0.15
N GLY A 77 -4.55 -20.46 -0.65
CA GLY A 77 -5.87 -20.95 -0.26
C GLY A 77 -6.45 -20.35 1.03
N PHE A 78 -5.75 -19.41 1.68
CA PHE A 78 -6.16 -18.83 2.96
C PHE A 78 -6.28 -17.30 2.92
N PHE A 79 -7.24 -16.77 3.67
CA PHE A 79 -7.30 -15.35 3.99
C PHE A 79 -6.31 -15.01 5.10
N HIS A 80 -5.32 -14.19 4.79
CA HIS A 80 -4.40 -13.60 5.77
C HIS A 80 -4.90 -12.24 6.26
N VAL A 81 -5.60 -11.50 5.39
CA VAL A 81 -6.32 -10.27 5.73
C VAL A 81 -7.67 -10.31 5.02
N ARG A 82 -8.75 -10.10 5.78
CA ARG A 82 -10.10 -10.00 5.24
C ARG A 82 -10.49 -8.54 5.10
N GLN A 83 -11.10 -8.23 3.96
CA GLN A 83 -11.76 -6.97 3.68
C GLN A 83 -12.96 -6.72 4.59
N GLY A 84 -13.44 -5.47 4.63
CA GLY A 84 -14.75 -5.12 5.16
C GLY A 84 -15.90 -5.68 4.30
N ALA A 85 -17.11 -5.63 4.86
CA ALA A 85 -18.31 -6.19 4.25
C ALA A 85 -18.89 -5.34 3.11
N ASN A 86 -18.58 -4.04 3.08
CA ASN A 86 -19.06 -3.13 2.04
C ASN A 86 -18.04 -3.02 0.89
N LYS A 87 -18.52 -2.96 -0.36
CA LYS A 87 -17.71 -3.05 -1.59
C LYS A 87 -18.23 -2.19 -2.75
N ASN A 88 -19.01 -1.15 -2.47
CA ASN A 88 -19.71 -0.39 -3.50
C ASN A 88 -19.07 0.98 -3.81
N GLU A 89 -17.80 1.17 -3.45
CA GLU A 89 -17.07 2.43 -3.62
C GLU A 89 -16.13 2.44 -4.84
N SER A 90 -15.84 3.63 -5.37
CA SER A 90 -14.93 3.84 -6.50
C SER A 90 -13.46 3.69 -6.08
N ASN A 91 -12.67 3.05 -6.94
CA ASN A 91 -11.23 2.89 -6.73
C ASN A 91 -10.43 3.84 -7.65
N THR A 92 -9.50 4.60 -7.09
CA THR A 92 -8.64 5.51 -7.86
C THR A 92 -7.43 4.74 -8.40
N MET A 93 -7.39 4.52 -9.71
CA MET A 93 -6.27 3.86 -10.39
C MET A 93 -5.26 4.89 -10.90
N GLY A 94 -3.98 4.76 -10.49
CA GLY A 94 -2.87 5.53 -11.06
C GLY A 94 -2.13 4.71 -12.11
N ILE A 95 -2.27 5.08 -13.39
CA ILE A 95 -1.54 4.46 -14.51
C ILE A 95 -0.38 5.37 -14.89
N SER A 96 0.85 4.85 -14.89
CA SER A 96 2.04 5.58 -15.37
C SER A 96 2.72 4.74 -16.43
N PHE A 97 2.84 5.28 -17.65
CA PHE A 97 3.69 4.72 -18.70
C PHE A 97 5.03 5.46 -18.70
N SER A 98 6.12 4.74 -18.95
CA SER A 98 7.40 5.33 -19.36
C SER A 98 7.91 4.60 -20.59
N LEU A 99 8.34 5.36 -21.59
CA LEU A 99 9.07 4.88 -22.78
C LEU A 99 10.48 4.43 -22.40
#